data_AF-A0A7X3S3V0-F1
#
_entry.id   AF-A0A7X3S3V0-F1
#
_cell.length_a   1.000
_cell.length_b   1.000
_cell.length_c   1.000
_cell.angle_alpha   90.00
_cell.angle_beta   90.00
_cell.angle_gamma   90.00
#
_symmetry.space_group_name_H-M   'P 1'
#
loop_
_entity.id
_entity.type
_entity.pdbx_description
1 polymer ?
#
loop_
_entity_poly.entity_id
_entity_poly.type
_entity_poly.pdbx_seq_one_letter_code
_entity_poly.pdbx_strand_id
1 'polypeptide(L)' 'MYICVCKGIKESDVEDLGRAGITCPKQLAATLGIDDEDNCCGRCLDNMNELVTIASREHKRHCTPVQVTSVQS' A
#
# COMPACT_ATOMS: atom_id res chain seq x y z
N MET A 1 8.61 -4.21 -8.86
CA MET A 1 9.98 -4.49 -8.35
C MET A 1 9.92 -5.30 -7.04
N TYR A 2 11.03 -5.86 -6.52
CA TYR A 2 11.08 -6.32 -5.11
C TYR A 2 11.29 -5.12 -4.17
N ILE A 3 10.45 -4.98 -3.17
CA ILE A 3 10.52 -3.95 -2.12
C ILE A 3 11.28 -4.48 -0.90
N CYS A 4 11.00 -5.71 -0.47
CA CYS A 4 11.68 -6.37 0.65
C CYS A 4 12.12 -7.77 0.25
N VAL A 5 13.44 -8.00 0.19
CA VAL A 5 13.98 -9.34 -0.12
C VAL A 5 13.82 -10.29 1.06
N CYS A 6 13.91 -9.81 2.31
CA CYS A 6 13.78 -10.65 3.51
C CYS A 6 12.43 -11.39 3.57
N LYS A 7 11.35 -10.72 3.15
CA LYS A 7 9.97 -11.23 3.19
C LYS A 7 9.40 -11.54 1.79
N GLY A 8 10.22 -11.41 0.74
CA GLY A 8 9.81 -11.69 -0.64
C GLY A 8 8.76 -10.72 -1.20
N ILE A 9 8.66 -9.51 -0.66
CA ILE A 9 7.62 -8.53 -0.98
C ILE A 9 7.95 -7.81 -2.26
N LYS A 10 6.98 -7.75 -3.16
CA LYS A 10 6.99 -7.02 -4.41
C LYS A 10 6.16 -5.74 -4.31
N GLU A 11 6.44 -4.83 -5.22
CA GLU A 11 5.68 -3.60 -5.43
C GLU A 11 4.19 -3.89 -5.70
N SER A 12 3.89 -4.98 -6.42
CA SER A 12 2.51 -5.45 -6.64
C SER A 12 1.76 -5.71 -5.34
N ASP A 13 2.45 -6.17 -4.29
CA ASP A 13 1.83 -6.41 -2.99
C ASP A 13 1.43 -5.08 -2.33
N VAL A 14 2.24 -4.04 -2.50
CA VAL A 14 1.93 -2.66 -2.04
C VAL A 14 0.77 -2.07 -2.83
N GLU A 15 0.72 -2.32 -4.13
CA GLU A 15 -0.39 -1.92 -5.00
C GLU A 15 -1.71 -2.61 -4.59
N ASP A 16 -1.67 -3.91 -4.32
CA ASP A 16 -2.81 -4.70 -3.84
C ASP A 16 -3.36 -4.14 -2.53
N LEU A 17 -2.49 -3.81 -1.59
CA LEU A 17 -2.87 -3.16 -0.33
C LEU A 17 -3.48 -1.77 -0.56
N GLY A 18 -2.95 -1.01 -1.51
CA GLY A 18 -3.53 0.27 -1.94
C GLY A 18 -4.95 0.11 -2.50
N ARG A 19 -5.19 -0.88 -3.36
CA ARG A 19 -6.53 -1.21 -3.88
C ARG A 19 -7.49 -1.60 -2.75
N ALA A 20 -6.99 -2.28 -1.72
CA ALA A 20 -7.73 -2.60 -0.49
C ALA A 20 -7.91 -1.40 0.47
N GLY A 21 -7.38 -0.22 0.15
CA GLY A 21 -7.51 1.01 0.94
C GLY A 21 -6.49 1.17 2.06
N ILE A 22 -5.49 0.28 2.14
CA ILE A 22 -4.44 0.34 3.15
C ILE A 22 -3.35 1.31 2.68
N THR A 23 -3.42 2.55 3.16
CA THR A 23 -2.50 3.64 2.78
C THR A 23 -1.73 4.23 3.96
N CYS A 24 -2.12 3.89 5.19
CA CYS A 24 -1.45 4.36 6.40
C CYS A 24 -0.04 3.71 6.52
N PRO A 25 1.03 4.49 6.75
CA PRO A 25 2.40 3.95 6.82
C PRO A 25 2.56 2.79 7.80
N LYS A 26 2.07 2.97 9.04
CA LYS A 26 2.18 1.95 10.10
C LYS A 26 1.42 0.68 9.74
N GLN A 27 0.23 0.84 9.15
CA GLN A 27 -0.59 -0.30 8.76
C GLN A 27 0.01 -1.04 7.56
N LEU A 28 0.57 -0.32 6.58
CA LEU A 28 1.32 -0.91 5.48
C LEU A 28 2.50 -1.73 6.00
N ALA A 29 3.34 -1.15 6.86
CA ALA A 29 4.51 -1.83 7.42
C ALA A 29 4.12 -3.14 8.14
N ALA A 30 3.10 -3.07 9.01
CA ALA A 30 2.58 -4.22 9.74
C ALA A 30 1.96 -5.28 8.83
N THR A 31 1.20 -4.87 7.81
CA THR A 31 0.53 -5.80 6.89
C THR A 31 1.55 -6.51 5.98
N LEU A 32 2.60 -5.78 5.60
CA LEU A 32 3.74 -6.32 4.86
C LEU A 32 4.69 -7.13 5.77
N GLY A 33 4.60 -7.00 7.10
CA GLY A 33 5.49 -7.66 8.05
C GLY A 33 6.94 -7.20 7.93
N ILE A 34 7.17 -5.95 7.50
CA ILE A 34 8.52 -5.37 7.37
C ILE A 34 8.98 -4.61 8.62
N ASP A 35 8.09 -4.44 9.60
CA ASP A 35 8.33 -3.92 10.95
C ASP A 35 8.60 -5.01 12.00
N ASP A 36 8.63 -6.28 11.58
CA ASP A 36 8.99 -7.43 12.41
C ASP A 36 10.52 -7.51 12.56
N GLU A 37 11.05 -6.87 13.62
CA GLU A 37 12.50 -6.78 13.88
C GLU A 37 13.18 -8.14 14.10
N ASP A 38 12.44 -9.15 14.55
CA ASP A 38 12.98 -10.49 14.79
C ASP A 38 13.18 -11.27 13.48
N ASN A 39 12.44 -10.95 12.42
CA ASN A 39 12.44 -11.71 11.16
C ASN A 39 12.64 -10.85 9.90
N CYS A 40 12.92 -9.55 10.03
CA CYS A 40 13.17 -8.62 8.94
C CYS A 40 14.29 -7.65 9.28
N CYS A 41 15.11 -7.27 8.29
CA CYS A 41 16.22 -6.35 8.52
C CYS A 41 15.81 -4.86 8.67
N GLY A 42 14.53 -4.52 8.57
CA GLY A 42 14.00 -3.16 8.76
C GLY A 42 14.35 -2.12 7.67
N ARG A 43 15.35 -2.36 6.81
CA ARG A 43 15.83 -1.39 5.80
C ARG A 43 14.75 -0.84 4.86
N CYS A 44 13.70 -1.61 4.61
CA CYS A 44 12.61 -1.19 3.73
C CYS A 44 11.75 -0.06 4.34
N LEU A 45 11.80 0.12 5.66
CA LEU A 45 11.08 1.19 6.37
C LEU A 45 11.64 2.58 6.02
N ASP A 46 12.91 2.69 5.62
CA ASP A 46 13.50 3.96 5.16
C ASP A 46 12.81 4.50 3.89
N ASN A 47 12.18 3.62 3.10
CA ASN A 47 11.45 3.97 1.88
C ASN A 47 9.93 4.05 2.09
N MET A 48 9.44 4.12 3.34
CA MET A 48 8.01 4.04 3.63
C MET A 48 7.16 5.10 2.90
N ASN A 49 7.71 6.31 2.67
CA ASN A 49 7.01 7.35 1.92
C ASN A 49 6.72 6.96 0.45
N GLU A 50 7.63 6.20 -0.17
CA GLU A 50 7.43 5.70 -1.53
C GLU A 50 6.33 4.63 -1.56
N LEU A 51 6.34 3.71 -0.60
CA LEU A 51 5.32 2.67 -0.48
C LEU A 51 3.93 3.26 -0.24
N VAL A 52 3.83 4.27 0.62
CA VAL A 52 2.59 5.04 0.84
C VAL A 52 2.14 5.73 -0.43
N THR A 53 3.08 6.27 -1.22
CA THR A 53 2.79 6.92 -2.50
C THR A 53 2.20 5.93 -3.51
N ILE A 54 2.78 4.73 -3.62
CA ILE A 54 2.27 3.64 -4.48
C ILE A 54 0.86 3.24 -4.03
N ALA A 55 0.69 2.88 -2.75
CA ALA A 55 -0.60 2.45 -2.22
C ALA A 55 -1.68 3.53 -2.38
N SER A 56 -1.34 4.81 -2.15
CA SER A 56 -2.27 5.93 -2.30
C SER A 56 -2.68 6.18 -3.75
N ARG A 57 -1.78 5.97 -4.70
CA ARG A 57 -2.11 6.07 -6.14
C ARG A 57 -3.10 4.98 -6.53
N GLU A 58 -2.88 3.76 -6.06
CA GLU A 58 -3.77 2.64 -6.34
C GLU A 58 -5.13 2.78 -5.66
N HIS A 59 -5.16 3.27 -4.41
CA HIS A 59 -6.40 3.59 -3.72
C HIS A 59 -7.25 4.60 -4.51
N LYS A 60 -6.63 5.67 -5.02
CA LYS A 60 -7.32 6.70 -5.82
C LYS A 60 -7.80 6.18 -7.17
N ARG A 61 -7.07 5.25 -7.80
CA ARG A 61 -7.45 4.62 -9.07
C ARG A 61 -8.61 3.64 -8.89
N HIS A 62 -8.63 2.93 -7.76
CA HIS A 62 -9.63 1.91 -7.48
C HIS A 62 -10.92 2.48 -6.89
N CYS A 63 -10.82 3.58 -6.14
CA CYS A 63 -11.96 4.36 -5.71
C CYS A 63 -12.49 5.20 -6.89
N THR A 64 -13.15 4.56 -7.85
CA THR A 64 -13.96 5.30 -8.83
C THR A 64 -15.00 6.10 -8.06
N PRO A 65 -15.11 7.43 -8.26
CA PRO A 65 -16.25 8.16 -7.72
C PRO A 65 -17.52 7.52 -8.29
N VAL A 66 -18.42 7.09 -7.40
CA VAL A 66 -19.79 6.73 -7.77
C VAL A 66 -20.33 7.89 -8.60
N GLN A 67 -20.58 7.67 -9.89
CA GLN A 67 -21.31 8.61 -10.71
C GLN A 67 -22.72 8.71 -10.13
N VAL A 68 -22.97 9.75 -9.34
CA VAL A 68 -24.32 10.11 -8.92
C VAL A 68 -25.04 10.58 -10.18
N THR A 69 -25.81 9.70 -10.81
CA THR A 69 -26.74 10.10 -11.87
C THR A 69 -27.80 11.00 -11.23
N SER A 70 -27.69 12.31 -11.47
CA SER A 70 -28.71 13.30 -11.11
C SER A 70 -30.02 12.91 -11.81
N VAL A 71 -31.02 12.52 -11.02
CA VAL A 71 -32.41 12.44 -11.48
C VAL A 71 -32.99 13.85 -11.33
N GLN A 72 -33.20 14.54 -12.45
CA GLN A 72 -34.02 15.75 -12.52
C GLN A 72 -35.50 15.33 -12.56
N SER A 73 -36.32 15.90 -11.69
CA SER A 73 -37.79 15.99 -11.80
C SER A 73 -38.25 17.30 -11.21
#